data_AF-A0A7C4SB96-F1
#
_entry.id   AF-A0A7C4SB96-F1
#
_cell.length_a   1.000
_cell.length_b   1.000
_cell.length_c   1.000
_cell.angle_alpha   90.00
_cell.angle_beta   90.00
_cell.angle_gamma   90.00
#
_symmetry.space_group_name_H-M   'P 1'
#
loop_
_entity.id
_entity.type
_entity.pdbx_description
1 polymer ?
#
loop_
_entity_poly.entity_id
_entity_poly.type
_entity_poly.pdbx_seq_one_letter_code
_entity_poly.pdbx_strand_id
1 'polypeptide(L)' 'MSELVKKLFSSNLKVLNIGLETFYDSLKAQDVNVIHVKWQPPPKLEKKLEEALKKIF' A
#
# COMPACT_ATOMS: atom_id res chain seq x y z
N MET A 1 -23.34 10.20 4.47
CA MET A 1 -22.52 9.25 3.69
C MET A 1 -22.95 9.34 2.23
N SER A 2 -22.02 9.57 1.29
CA SER A 2 -22.37 9.75 -0.13
C SER A 2 -22.93 8.46 -0.74
N GLU A 3 -23.76 8.60 -1.78
CA GLU A 3 -24.30 7.45 -2.52
C GLU A 3 -23.21 6.54 -3.10
N LEU A 4 -22.10 7.14 -3.55
CA LEU A 4 -20.93 6.41 -4.07
C LEU A 4 -20.34 5.47 -3.01
N VAL A 5 -20.21 5.94 -1.77
CA VAL A 5 -19.66 5.14 -0.67
C VAL A 5 -20.60 3.97 -0.36
N LYS A 6 -21.92 4.20 -0.32
CA LYS A 6 -22.90 3.13 -0.10
C LYS A 6 -22.83 2.07 -1.19
N LYS A 7 -22.73 2.48 -2.46
CA LYS A 7 -22.62 1.59 -3.62
C LYS A 7 -21.34 0.74 -3.59
N LEU A 8 -20.24 1.29 -3.11
CA LEU A 8 -18.98 0.56 -2.96
C LEU A 8 -19.13 -0.60 -1.95
N PHE A 9 -19.71 -0.33 -0.78
CA PHE A 9 -19.87 -1.33 0.28
C PHE A 9 -20.97 -2.36 0.01
N SER A 10 -21.90 -2.09 -0.90
CA SER A 10 -22.89 -3.07 -1.38
C SER A 10 -22.40 -3.90 -2.57
N SER A 11 -21.16 -3.70 -3.03
CA SER A 11 -20.53 -4.46 -4.11
C SER A 11 -19.46 -5.42 -3.57
N ASN A 12 -19.00 -6.34 -4.42
CA ASN A 12 -17.86 -7.20 -4.08
C ASN A 12 -16.58 -6.35 -3.98
N LEU A 13 -16.13 -6.12 -2.75
CA LEU A 13 -14.98 -5.30 -2.42
C LEU A 13 -13.67 -5.97 -2.83
N LYS A 14 -12.90 -5.26 -3.67
CA LYS A 14 -11.52 -5.58 -4.00
C LYS A 14 -10.59 -4.62 -3.27
N VAL A 15 -9.72 -5.14 -2.41
CA VAL A 15 -8.90 -4.33 -1.51
C VAL A 15 -7.41 -4.53 -1.81
N LEU A 16 -6.67 -3.43 -1.86
CA LEU A 16 -5.21 -3.42 -1.91
C LEU A 16 -4.69 -2.95 -0.55
N ASN A 17 -4.18 -3.86 0.27
CA ASN A 17 -3.64 -3.51 1.59
C ASN A 17 -2.20 -3.00 1.47
N ILE A 18 -1.97 -1.75 1.86
CA ILE A 18 -0.65 -1.12 1.96
C ILE A 18 -0.42 -0.77 3.43
N GLY A 19 0.68 -1.27 4.01
CA GLY A 19 1.00 -1.04 5.43
C GLY A 19 1.06 -2.35 6.22
N LEU A 20 0.32 -2.43 7.32
CA LEU A 20 0.41 -3.56 8.24
C LEU A 20 -0.21 -4.84 7.66
N GLU A 21 0.53 -5.94 7.74
CA GLU A 21 0.09 -7.27 7.30
C GLU A 21 -1.12 -7.77 8.10
N THR A 22 -1.24 -7.37 9.38
CA THR A 22 -2.38 -7.74 10.23
C THR A 22 -3.74 -7.28 9.70
N PHE A 23 -3.80 -6.18 8.93
CA PHE A 23 -5.04 -5.75 8.26
C PHE A 23 -5.36 -6.61 7.05
N TYR A 24 -4.34 -7.07 6.31
CA TYR A 24 -4.53 -8.04 5.24
C TYR A 24 -5.09 -9.36 5.79
N ASP A 25 -4.50 -9.88 6.87
CA ASP A 25 -4.92 -11.13 7.49
C ASP A 25 -6.36 -11.05 8.00
N SER A 26 -6.71 -9.92 8.64
CA SER A 26 -8.06 -9.69 9.14
C SER A 26 -9.11 -9.65 8.03
N LEU A 27 -8.80 -9.04 6.88
CA LEU A 27 -9.69 -8.99 5.71
C LEU A 27 -9.79 -10.36 5.04
N LYS A 28 -8.68 -11.09 4.96
CA LYS A 28 -8.65 -12.43 4.36
C LYS A 28 -9.41 -13.46 5.18
N ALA A 29 -9.37 -13.37 6.51
CA ALA A 29 -10.18 -14.20 7.41
C ALA A 29 -11.69 -13.96 7.25
N GLN A 30 -12.09 -12.80 6.72
CA GLN A 30 -13.48 -12.46 6.40
C GLN A 30 -13.85 -12.77 4.94
N ASP A 31 -13.01 -13.52 4.22
CA ASP A 31 -13.19 -13.90 2.81
C ASP A 31 -13.30 -12.69 1.84
N VAL A 32 -12.70 -11.55 2.22
CA VAL A 32 -12.63 -10.37 1.33
C VAL A 32 -11.57 -10.60 0.25
N ASN A 33 -11.85 -10.17 -0.98
CA ASN A 33 -10.87 -10.19 -2.07
C ASN A 33 -9.78 -9.13 -1.83
N VAL A 34 -8.68 -9.55 -1.20
CA VAL A 34 -7.59 -8.66 -0.81
C VAL A 34 -6.22 -9.15 -1.30
N ILE A 35 -5.37 -8.21 -1.71
CA ILE A 35 -3.95 -8.41 -2.00
C ILE A 35 -3.12 -7.49 -1.09
N HIS A 36 -2.04 -8.00 -0.51
CA HIS A 36 -1.10 -7.20 0.26
C HIS A 36 0.06 -6.72 -0.61
N VAL A 37 0.35 -5.42 -0.54
CA VAL A 37 1.53 -4.81 -1.14
C VAL A 37 2.63 -4.74 -0.10
N LYS A 38 3.74 -5.44 -0.37
CA LYS A 38 5.00 -5.26 0.35
C LYS A 38 5.65 -3.95 -0.08
N TRP A 39 5.13 -2.85 0.46
CA TRP A 39 5.64 -1.51 0.19
C TRP A 39 6.72 -1.15 1.20
N GLN A 40 7.81 -0.57 0.71
CA GLN A 40 8.82 0.08 1.52
C GLN A 40 9.07 1.48 0.93
N PRO A 41 9.39 2.49 1.76
CA PRO A 41 9.80 3.78 1.24
C PRO A 41 11.04 3.60 0.37
N PRO A 42 11.26 4.47 -0.63
CA PRO A 42 12.53 4.50 -1.34
C PRO A 42 13.67 4.54 -0.32
N PRO A 43 14.78 3.82 -0.56
CA PRO A 43 15.93 3.90 0.32
C PRO A 43 16.29 5.38 0.47
N LYS A 44 16.47 5.83 1.72
CA LYS A 44 16.91 7.18 1.99
C LYS A 44 18.32 7.29 1.44
N LEU A 45 18.46 7.88 0.26
CA LEU A 45 19.77 8.14 -0.30
C LEU A 45 20.46 9.11 0.65
N GLU A 46 21.55 8.67 1.29
CA GLU A 46 22.32 9.57 2.12
C GLU A 46 22.82 10.72 1.25
N LYS A 47 22.64 11.97 1.72
CA LYS A 47 23.03 13.16 0.94
C LYS A 47 24.46 13.06 0.41
N LYS A 48 25.38 12.49 1.20
CA LYS A 48 26.78 12.27 0.80
C LYS A 48 26.90 11.32 -0.39
N LEU A 49 26.11 10.26 -0.44
CA LEU A 49 26.09 9.31 -1.56
C LEU A 49 25.46 9.96 -2.80
N GLU A 50 24.37 10.73 -2.63
CA GLU A 50 23.77 11.50 -3.74
C GLU A 50 24.76 12.49 -4.35
N GLU A 51 25.47 13.25 -3.52
CA GLU A 51 26.48 14.22 -3.95
C GLU A 51 27.67 13.55 -4.65
N ALA A 52 28.11 12.39 -4.16
CA ALA A 52 29.18 11.62 -4.79
C ALA A 52 28.77 11.11 -6.17
N LEU A 53 27.55 10.58 -6.32
CA LEU A 53 27.03 10.08 -7.58
C LEU A 53 26.89 11.19 -8.63
N LYS A 54 26.38 12.38 -8.25
CA LYS A 54 26.28 13.56 -9.14
C LYS A 54 27.62 14.10 -9.66
N LYS A 55 28.75 13.70 -9.08
CA LYS A 55 30.09 14.07 -9.56
C LYS A 55 30.65 13.10 -10.58
N ILE A 56 30.13 11.87 -10.62
CA ILE A 56 30.63 10.78 -11.47
C ILE A 56 29.74 10.61 -12.71
N PHE A 57 28.45 10.92 -12.60
CA PHE A 57 27.46 10.94 -13.68
C PHE A 57 27.01 12.36 -13.98
#